data_AF-A0A8S3YCU1-F1
#
_entry.id   AF-A0A8S3YCU1-F1
#
_cell.length_a   1.000
_cell.length_b   1.000
_cell.length_c   1.000
_cell.angle_alpha   90.00
_cell.angle_beta   90.00
_cell.angle_gamma   90.00
#
_symmetry.space_group_name_H-M   'P 1'
#
loop_
_entity.id
_entity.type
_entity.pdbx_description
1 polymer ?
#
loop_
_entity_poly.entity_id
_entity_poly.type
_entity_poly.pdbx_seq_one_letter_code
_entity_poly.pdbx_strand_id
1 'polypeptide(L)'
;MIIDTMVNHNYQRKSRRDYLRSVAIELIKAQMRQRLMTKNLPQTIKEKIMIFLEVKESNLVPKDEVIPKKRTKTARCYDCGRAKDRSTRTFCQKCQKPVCNDHKYPVCLGCYNKYVTEPKE
;
A
#
# COMPACT_ATOMS: atom_id res chain seq x y z
N MET A 1 22.24 -8.26 -56.69
CA MET A 1 21.52 -7.64 -55.56
C MET A 1 22.46 -7.66 -54.37
N ILE A 2 23.12 -6.53 -54.12
CA ILE A 2 24.03 -6.37 -52.98
C ILE A 2 23.12 -6.07 -51.79
N ILE A 3 23.00 -7.02 -50.85
CA ILE A 3 22.38 -6.73 -49.56
C ILE A 3 23.44 -5.97 -48.77
N ASP A 4 23.37 -4.65 -48.82
CA ASP A 4 24.19 -3.76 -48.01
C ASP A 4 23.75 -3.95 -46.55
N THR A 5 24.50 -4.76 -45.82
CA THR A 5 24.28 -4.95 -44.38
C THR A 5 24.57 -3.63 -43.68
N MET A 6 23.50 -2.91 -43.30
CA MET A 6 23.56 -1.80 -42.36
C MET A 6 24.00 -2.32 -40.99
N VAL A 7 25.30 -2.57 -40.81
CA VAL A 7 25.90 -2.83 -39.51
C VAL A 7 26.08 -1.49 -38.82
N ASN A 8 25.25 -1.23 -37.83
CA ASN A 8 25.38 -0.07 -36.96
C ASN A 8 26.78 -0.09 -36.30
N HIS A 9 27.67 0.80 -36.74
CA HIS A 9 29.08 0.87 -36.34
C HIS A 9 29.33 1.18 -34.85
N ASN A 10 28.26 1.29 -34.05
CA ASN A 10 28.29 1.49 -32.60
C ASN A 10 27.78 0.29 -31.78
N TYR A 11 27.58 -0.88 -32.40
CA TYR A 11 27.21 -2.08 -31.65
C TYR A 11 28.44 -2.69 -30.97
N GLN A 12 28.72 -2.26 -29.73
CA GLN A 12 29.67 -2.93 -28.86
C GLN A 12 29.23 -4.40 -28.72
N ARG A 13 30.00 -5.33 -29.28
CA ARG A 13 29.72 -6.77 -29.17
C ARG A 13 29.76 -7.15 -27.69
N LYS A 14 28.58 -7.26 -27.08
CA LYS A 14 28.45 -7.78 -25.71
C LYS A 14 28.95 -9.22 -25.69
N SER A 15 29.67 -9.59 -24.63
CA SER A 15 30.00 -11.00 -24.41
C SER A 15 28.71 -11.82 -24.32
N ARG A 16 28.73 -13.08 -24.77
CA ARG A 16 27.57 -13.99 -24.66
C ARG A 16 27.04 -14.04 -23.22
N ARG A 17 27.95 -13.98 -22.24
CA ARG A 17 27.62 -13.94 -20.81
C ARG A 17 26.79 -12.70 -20.45
N ASP A 18 27.19 -11.53 -20.90
CA ASP A 18 26.48 -10.28 -20.58
C ASP A 18 25.16 -10.17 -21.32
N TYR A 19 25.10 -10.69 -22.55
CA TYR A 19 23.84 -10.83 -23.28
C TYR A 19 22.85 -11.71 -22.52
N LEU A 20 23.25 -12.94 -22.14
CA LEU A 20 22.37 -13.84 -21.38
C LEU A 20 21.96 -13.25 -20.04
N ARG A 21 22.87 -12.55 -19.35
CA ARG A 21 22.54 -11.82 -18.13
C ARG A 21 21.43 -10.80 -18.39
N SER A 22 21.56 -9.97 -19.44
CA SER A 22 20.54 -8.97 -19.78
C SER A 22 19.18 -9.62 -20.10
N VAL A 23 19.15 -10.70 -20.87
CA VAL A 23 17.92 -11.43 -21.21
C VAL A 23 17.25 -11.99 -19.96
N ALA A 24 18.01 -12.67 -19.10
CA ALA A 24 17.48 -13.23 -17.84
C ALA A 24 16.85 -12.13 -16.95
N ILE A 25 17.50 -10.97 -16.89
CA ILE A 25 17.01 -9.82 -16.13
C ILE A 25 15.68 -9.32 -16.72
N GLU A 26 15.61 -9.06 -18.02
CA GLU A 26 14.39 -8.55 -18.66
C GLU A 26 13.20 -9.50 -18.48
N LEU A 27 13.42 -10.81 -18.59
CA LEU A 27 12.37 -11.81 -18.42
C LEU A 27 11.79 -11.82 -16.99
N ILE A 28 12.64 -11.60 -15.99
CA ILE A 28 12.24 -11.70 -14.58
C ILE A 28 11.59 -10.39 -14.07
N LYS A 29 11.82 -9.25 -14.72
CA LYS A 29 11.27 -7.94 -14.28
C LYS A 29 9.76 -7.93 -14.08
N ALA A 30 9.00 -8.56 -14.98
CA ALA A 30 7.54 -8.62 -14.88
C ALA A 30 7.09 -9.38 -13.61
N GLN A 31 7.73 -10.53 -13.34
CA GLN A 31 7.45 -11.35 -12.16
C GLN A 31 7.83 -10.63 -10.86
N MET A 32 8.95 -9.91 -10.86
CA MET A 32 9.38 -9.08 -9.72
C MET A 32 8.33 -8.00 -9.37
N ARG A 33 7.77 -7.31 -10.37
CA ARG A 33 6.72 -6.31 -10.15
C ARG A 33 5.45 -6.92 -9.58
N GLN A 34 5.01 -8.07 -10.11
CA GLN A 34 3.85 -8.78 -9.59
C GLN A 34 4.06 -9.19 -8.13
N ARG A 35 5.26 -9.70 -7.80
CA ARG A 35 5.60 -10.14 -6.46
C ARG A 35 5.63 -9.01 -5.43
N LEU A 36 5.96 -7.78 -5.84
CA LEU A 36 5.89 -6.60 -4.97
C LEU A 36 4.46 -6.25 -4.54
N MET A 37 3.45 -6.65 -5.31
CA MET A 37 2.04 -6.44 -4.97
C MET A 37 1.51 -7.47 -3.95
N THR A 38 2.27 -8.52 -3.66
CA THR A 38 1.89 -9.55 -2.70
C THR A 38 2.05 -9.06 -1.25
N LYS A 39 0.96 -9.07 -0.48
CA LYS A 39 0.90 -8.57 0.90
C LYS A 39 1.91 -9.23 1.86
N ASN A 40 2.19 -10.52 1.68
CA ASN A 40 2.99 -11.32 2.60
C ASN A 40 4.44 -11.55 2.12
N LEU A 41 4.97 -10.68 1.25
CA LEU A 41 6.36 -10.78 0.81
C LEU A 41 7.31 -10.38 1.94
N PRO A 42 8.32 -11.20 2.30
CA PRO A 42 9.32 -10.81 3.29
C PRO A 42 10.02 -9.50 2.93
N GLN A 43 10.20 -8.62 3.93
CA GLN A 43 10.77 -7.29 3.75
C GLN A 43 12.15 -7.31 3.06
N THR A 44 13.02 -8.24 3.45
CA THR A 44 14.36 -8.39 2.86
C THR A 44 14.32 -8.75 1.37
N ILE A 45 13.31 -9.48 0.92
CA ILE A 45 13.11 -9.80 -0.50
C ILE A 45 12.53 -8.59 -1.23
N LYS A 46 11.58 -7.89 -0.60
CA LYS A 46 10.98 -6.66 -1.12
C LYS A 46 12.05 -5.61 -1.42
N GLU A 47 12.95 -5.35 -0.47
CA GLU A 47 14.07 -4.40 -0.61
C GLU A 47 14.99 -4.75 -1.77
N LYS A 48 15.40 -6.02 -1.89
CA LYS A 48 16.23 -6.48 -2.99
C LYS A 48 15.56 -6.28 -4.35
N ILE A 49 14.27 -6.59 -4.47
CA ILE A 49 13.52 -6.39 -5.71
C ILE A 49 13.38 -4.90 -6.04
N MET A 50 13.14 -4.05 -5.04
CA MET A 50 13.05 -2.59 -5.24
C MET A 50 14.36 -2.00 -5.74
N ILE A 51 15.49 -2.39 -5.15
CA ILE A 51 16.83 -2.00 -5.62
C ILE A 51 17.03 -2.45 -7.06
N PHE A 52 16.68 -3.71 -7.38
CA PHE A 52 16.89 -4.29 -8.70
C PHE A 52 16.04 -3.66 -9.80
N LEU A 53 14.84 -3.18 -9.46
CA LEU A 53 13.92 -2.50 -10.39
C LEU A 53 14.06 -0.98 -10.37
N GLU A 54 14.94 -0.42 -9.52
CA GLU A 54 15.10 1.02 -9.29
C GLU A 54 13.78 1.72 -8.90
N VAL A 55 12.90 1.01 -8.19
CA VAL A 55 11.59 1.52 -7.77
C VAL A 55 11.73 2.17 -6.39
N LYS A 56 11.34 3.45 -6.30
CA LYS A 56 11.21 4.14 -5.01
C LYS A 56 9.98 3.61 -4.26
N GLU A 57 10.11 3.44 -2.95
CA GLU A 57 9.06 2.91 -2.07
C GLU A 57 7.74 3.71 -2.13
N SER A 58 7.81 5.00 -2.48
CA SER A 58 6.67 5.88 -2.74
C SER A 58 5.75 5.43 -3.88
N ASN A 59 6.23 4.58 -4.80
CA ASN A 59 5.49 4.13 -5.98
C ASN A 59 4.73 2.81 -5.77
N LEU A 60 4.89 2.17 -4.60
CA LEU A 60 4.34 0.83 -4.32
C LEU A 60 3.18 0.85 -3.33
N VAL A 61 2.90 1.99 -2.70
CA VAL A 61 1.74 2.14 -1.85
C VAL A 61 0.57 2.54 -2.76
N PRO A 62 -0.49 1.71 -2.87
CA PRO A 62 -1.74 2.19 -3.47
C PRO A 62 -2.13 3.48 -2.75
N LYS A 63 -2.35 4.57 -3.50
CA LYS A 63 -2.72 5.89 -2.95
C LYS A 63 -3.99 5.86 -2.07
N ASP A 64 -4.69 4.73 -1.99
CA ASP A 64 -5.99 4.59 -1.35
C ASP A 64 -5.97 3.88 0.01
N GLU A 65 -4.84 3.31 0.45
CA GLU A 65 -4.73 2.88 1.84
C GLU A 65 -4.30 4.05 2.72
N VAL A 66 -5.25 4.96 2.97
CA VAL A 66 -5.23 5.78 4.18
C VAL A 66 -5.32 4.82 5.35
N ILE A 67 -4.19 4.23 5.74
CA ILE A 67 -4.05 3.59 7.05
C ILE A 67 -4.39 4.71 8.02
N PRO A 68 -5.54 4.68 8.71
CA PRO A 68 -5.86 5.76 9.63
C PRO A 68 -4.72 5.77 10.63
N LYS A 69 -3.96 6.88 10.66
CA LYS A 69 -2.85 7.08 11.60
C LYS A 69 -3.35 6.59 12.94
N LYS A 70 -2.83 5.44 13.42
CA LYS A 70 -3.18 4.92 14.74
C LYS A 70 -2.80 6.03 15.71
N ARG A 71 -3.77 6.84 16.14
CA ARG A 71 -3.51 7.88 17.13
C ARG A 71 -3.09 7.10 18.37
N THR A 72 -1.81 7.21 18.71
CA THR A 72 -1.17 6.43 19.80
C THR A 72 -1.65 6.87 21.18
N LYS A 73 -2.26 8.06 21.26
CA LYS A 73 -2.81 8.62 22.49
C LYS A 73 -4.20 8.04 22.78
N THR A 74 -4.34 7.44 23.95
CA THR A 74 -5.63 7.04 24.51
C THR A 74 -6.48 8.30 24.81
N ALA A 75 -7.76 8.27 24.47
CA ALA A 75 -8.73 9.32 24.78
C ALA A 75 -9.95 8.74 25.50
N ARG A 76 -10.78 9.57 26.14
CA ARG A 76 -12.03 9.11 26.77
C ARG A 76 -13.08 8.87 25.68
N CYS A 77 -13.87 7.81 25.84
CA CYS A 77 -14.99 7.54 24.94
C CYS A 77 -16.04 8.66 25.03
N TYR A 78 -16.42 9.21 23.88
CA TYR A 78 -17.42 10.26 23.77
C TYR A 78 -18.80 9.79 24.27
N ASP A 79 -19.22 8.59 23.86
CA ASP A 79 -20.54 8.04 24.20
C ASP A 79 -20.63 7.54 25.66
N CYS A 80 -19.50 7.21 26.30
CA CYS A 80 -19.46 6.87 27.73
C CYS A 80 -19.68 8.08 28.64
N GLY A 81 -19.38 9.28 28.15
CA GLY A 81 -19.33 10.50 28.97
C GLY A 81 -18.36 10.39 30.15
N ARG A 82 -18.55 11.27 31.14
CA ARG A 82 -17.73 11.29 32.37
C ARG A 82 -18.13 10.23 33.39
N ALA A 83 -19.36 9.71 33.33
CA ALA A 83 -19.88 8.78 34.33
C ALA A 83 -19.17 7.42 34.32
N LYS A 84 -18.81 6.90 33.13
CA LYS A 84 -18.09 5.62 32.98
C LYS A 84 -16.58 5.77 32.75
N ASP A 85 -16.12 6.98 32.41
CA ASP A 85 -14.73 7.39 32.14
C ASP A 85 -13.86 6.39 31.35
N ARG A 86 -14.47 5.66 30.39
CA ARG A 86 -13.74 4.61 29.69
C ARG A 86 -12.72 5.20 28.73
N SER A 87 -11.49 4.74 28.86
CA SER A 87 -10.39 5.10 27.97
C SER A 87 -10.41 4.20 26.72
N THR A 88 -10.11 4.77 25.55
CA THR A 88 -10.16 4.08 24.26
C THR A 88 -9.04 4.57 23.33
N ARG A 89 -8.58 3.67 22.47
CA ARG A 89 -7.66 3.96 21.36
C ARG A 89 -8.35 3.86 20.00
N THR A 90 -9.66 3.60 19.98
CA THR A 90 -10.46 3.43 18.78
C THR A 90 -11.34 4.66 18.52
N PHE A 91 -11.61 4.93 17.25
CA PHE A 91 -12.30 6.13 16.78
C PHE A 91 -13.38 5.75 15.75
N CYS A 92 -14.42 6.56 15.67
CA CYS A 92 -15.45 6.45 14.64
C CYS A 92 -14.87 6.77 13.26
N GLN A 93 -15.09 5.91 12.25
CA GLN A 93 -14.59 6.17 10.90
C GLN A 93 -15.21 7.42 10.25
N LYS A 94 -16.48 7.74 10.55
CA LYS A 94 -17.18 8.90 9.99
C LYS A 94 -16.84 10.22 10.67
N CYS A 95 -16.89 10.29 12.00
CA CYS A 95 -16.75 11.56 12.74
C CYS A 95 -15.45 11.68 13.54
N GLN A 96 -14.59 10.66 13.53
CA GLN A 96 -13.28 10.65 14.20
C GLN A 96 -13.30 10.92 15.72
N LYS A 97 -14.48 10.86 16.35
CA LYS A 97 -14.61 10.91 17.82
C LYS A 97 -14.07 9.62 18.44
N PRO A 98 -13.47 9.68 19.64
CA PRO A 98 -13.03 8.49 20.38
C PRO A 98 -14.23 7.70 20.91
N VAL A 99 -14.25 6.39 20.68
CA VAL A 99 -15.38 5.51 21.05
C VAL A 99 -14.82 4.20 21.60
N CYS A 100 -15.33 3.69 22.72
CA CYS A 100 -14.90 2.38 23.25
C CYS A 100 -15.51 1.24 22.42
N ASN A 101 -15.02 0.02 22.60
CA ASN A 101 -15.51 -1.12 21.82
C ASN A 101 -17.01 -1.42 22.05
N ASP A 102 -17.55 -1.13 23.24
CA ASP A 102 -18.99 -1.31 23.54
C ASP A 102 -19.88 -0.33 22.78
N HIS A 103 -19.36 0.83 22.39
CA HIS A 103 -20.10 1.88 21.67
C HIS A 103 -19.74 1.95 20.17
N LYS A 104 -18.90 1.02 19.69
CA LYS A 104 -18.34 1.01 18.33
C LYS A 104 -18.75 -0.26 17.58
N TYR A 105 -19.15 -0.10 16.31
CA TYR A 105 -19.05 -1.14 15.27
C TYR A 105 -17.98 -0.72 14.22
N PRO A 106 -18.25 -0.24 12.97
CA PRO A 106 -17.29 0.58 12.20
C PRO A 106 -17.46 2.09 12.46
N VAL A 107 -18.64 2.50 12.96
CA VAL A 107 -19.03 3.89 13.25
C VAL A 107 -19.63 4.02 14.66
N CYS A 108 -19.65 5.23 15.24
CA CYS A 108 -20.28 5.49 16.55
C CYS A 108 -21.80 5.48 16.47
N LEU A 109 -22.46 5.33 17.62
CA LEU A 109 -23.92 5.32 17.72
C LEU A 109 -24.55 6.60 17.16
N GLY A 110 -23.95 7.76 17.44
CA GLY A 110 -24.43 9.04 16.89
C GLY A 110 -24.34 9.13 15.36
N CYS A 111 -23.35 8.51 14.74
CA CYS A 111 -23.24 8.44 13.28
C CYS A 111 -24.13 7.36 12.67
N TYR A 112 -24.42 6.29 13.41
CA TYR A 112 -25.36 5.25 13.01
C TYR A 112 -26.79 5.81 12.99
N ASN A 113 -27.21 6.48 14.06
CA ASN A 113 -28.57 7.02 14.17
C ASN A 113 -28.88 8.04 13.07
N LYS A 114 -27.92 8.91 12.72
CA LYS A 114 -28.07 9.83 11.59
C LYS A 114 -28.29 9.13 10.25
N TYR A 115 -27.65 7.98 10.05
CA TYR A 115 -27.81 7.20 8.81
C TYR A 115 -29.19 6.54 8.72
N VAL A 116 -29.79 6.16 9.85
CA VAL A 116 -31.11 5.54 9.89
C VAL A 116 -32.22 6.56 9.66
N THR A 117 -32.03 7.81 10.09
CA THR A 117 -33.04 8.88 10.00
C THR A 117 -33.06 9.64 8.68
N GLU A 118 -32.03 9.48 7.85
CA GLU A 118 -31.93 10.09 6.52
C GLU A 118 -31.90 8.99 5.46
N PRO A 119 -33.06 8.41 5.07
CA PRO A 119 -33.10 7.50 3.94
C PRO A 119 -32.65 8.28 2.69
N LYS A 120 -31.71 7.69 1.95
CA LYS A 120 -31.24 8.24 0.67
C LYS A 120 -32.42 8.32 -0.30
N GLU A 121 -32.74 9.53 -0.77
CA GLU A 121 -33.49 9.77 -2.00
C GLU A 121 -32.71 9.28 -3.23
#